data_AF-A0A9P5CPN2-F1
#
_entry.id   AF-A0A9P5CPN2-F1
#
_cell.length_a   1.000
_cell.length_b   1.000
_cell.length_c   1.000
_cell.angle_alpha   90.00
_cell.angle_beta   90.00
_cell.angle_gamma   90.00
#
_symmetry.space_group_name_H-M   'P 1'
#
loop_
_entity.id
_entity.type
_entity.pdbx_description
1 polymer ?
#
loop_
_entity_poly.entity_id
_entity_poly.type
_entity_poly.pdbx_seq_one_letter_code
_entity_poly.pdbx_strand_id
1 'polypeptide(L)'
;SDVQLYFDFAGPPSVMMRMFKKTFEHVKFDPVLQYVAFPSVKVEEKVDDTSISRRSLGAGRRDMVQFFNWLRKDKKVTRIMKVIVDDSQQPAHSDEAIIEALRDFHVEELHWLKTDLDPITIRTASSEIRELKLRWSGSNATLRGWGEPDGLPKLENLSTLYIELVHELVSLSSTFSQNRKDRYAKKLKGAQQLASPVTVALIDDGVDLVDPSFQDRLYEGKSLSFDLIGENDPKTSQRVHSYHHSEGGHGTVMANLIFRVCPMAKLYIIRIETHRNREGQSRFVTRSAAEAIRAAIDKKVNIISMSWTVAMDLAKPSDDMKDLQSAVQAAHDAKVLMFCSSSDGGQFVEETLPASGNRDHVFRIGAASADGTPFSWAGPVEKLDYILPGVDVVKRRPGHGRGRLLKEKMEEMKSDTGSSVATALAAGLAAMVLTCVKMAAMHTASAPEQHKLGVTEDMVQQLQEHVKMKAALDNLDLTPNKYLQVWFKLNTSQISRGVRFSDSGESEKLERISNMVLTKGFVSKIT
;
A
#
# COMPACT_ATOMS: atom_id res chain seq x y z
N SER A 1 26.28 -16.28 43.29
CA SER A 1 25.85 -15.61 42.04
C SER A 1 24.61 -16.31 41.58
N ASP A 2 23.54 -15.56 41.36
CA ASP A 2 22.26 -16.13 40.97
C ASP A 2 22.36 -16.73 39.57
N VAL A 3 22.03 -18.01 39.46
CA VAL A 3 21.98 -18.75 38.20
C VAL A 3 20.73 -18.30 37.46
N GLN A 4 20.90 -17.79 36.25
CA GLN A 4 19.81 -17.31 35.42
C GLN A 4 19.19 -18.48 34.64
N LEU A 5 17.86 -18.54 34.65
CA LEU A 5 17.08 -19.55 33.93
C LEU A 5 16.62 -19.06 32.55
N TYR A 6 16.90 -17.81 32.19
CA TYR A 6 16.55 -17.23 30.90
C TYR A 6 17.52 -16.12 30.51
N PHE A 7 17.52 -15.74 29.23
CA PHE A 7 18.26 -14.59 28.74
C PHE A 7 17.40 -13.72 27.83
N ASP A 8 17.13 -12.48 28.23
CA ASP A 8 16.39 -11.49 27.44
C ASP A 8 17.27 -10.28 27.17
N PHE A 9 17.70 -10.11 25.92
CA PHE A 9 18.63 -9.06 25.54
C PHE A 9 17.91 -7.75 25.20
N ALA A 10 17.81 -6.81 26.14
CA ALA A 10 17.22 -5.48 25.91
C ALA A 10 18.24 -4.39 25.52
N GLY A 11 19.36 -4.74 24.87
CA GLY A 11 20.45 -3.81 24.55
C GLY A 11 20.25 -2.99 23.27
N PRO A 12 21.26 -2.19 22.87
CA PRO A 12 21.18 -1.35 21.68
C PRO A 12 21.01 -2.18 20.39
N PRO A 13 20.46 -1.59 19.31
CA PRO A 13 20.15 -2.29 18.05
C PRO A 13 21.41 -2.74 17.28
N SER A 14 22.59 -2.31 17.71
CA SER A 14 23.89 -2.66 17.14
C SER A 14 24.89 -2.83 18.27
N VAL A 15 25.69 -3.88 18.24
CA VAL A 15 26.71 -4.19 19.26
C VAL A 15 28.00 -4.70 18.64
N MET A 16 29.12 -4.39 19.26
CA MET A 16 30.35 -5.15 19.02
C MET A 16 30.34 -6.42 19.89
N MET A 17 30.50 -7.60 19.29
CA MET A 17 30.40 -8.87 20.02
C MET A 17 31.39 -8.97 21.20
N ARG A 18 32.59 -8.39 21.07
CA ARG A 18 33.57 -8.30 22.18
C ARG A 18 33.03 -7.54 23.40
N MET A 19 32.28 -6.46 23.17
CA MET A 19 31.71 -5.66 24.25
C MET A 19 30.52 -6.38 24.86
N PHE A 20 29.67 -6.99 24.02
CA PHE A 20 28.57 -7.84 24.48
C PHE A 20 29.07 -8.95 25.43
N LYS A 21 30.10 -9.72 25.02
CA LYS A 21 30.65 -10.80 25.84
C LYS A 21 31.18 -10.29 27.18
N LYS A 22 31.89 -9.16 27.18
CA LYS A 22 32.42 -8.51 28.38
C LYS A 22 31.29 -8.05 29.31
N THR A 23 30.24 -7.44 28.77
CA THR A 23 29.07 -6.99 29.55
C THR A 23 28.41 -8.15 30.29
N PHE A 24 28.24 -9.30 29.64
CA PHE A 24 27.55 -10.45 30.24
C PHE A 24 28.50 -11.53 30.78
N GLU A 25 29.79 -11.23 30.96
CA GLU A 25 30.81 -12.19 31.40
C GLU A 25 30.46 -12.81 32.76
N HIS A 26 30.04 -11.98 33.71
CA HIS A 26 29.71 -12.34 35.09
C HIS A 26 28.40 -13.12 35.25
N VAL A 27 27.54 -13.15 34.22
CA VAL A 27 26.25 -13.86 34.24
C VAL A 27 26.48 -15.36 34.13
N LYS A 28 25.89 -16.15 35.04
CA LYS A 28 25.90 -17.61 35.00
C LYS A 28 24.52 -18.11 34.61
N PHE A 29 24.46 -19.06 33.68
CA PHE A 29 23.22 -19.68 33.22
C PHE A 29 23.13 -21.11 33.71
N ASP A 30 21.91 -21.58 33.92
CA ASP A 30 21.66 -23.02 34.00
C ASP A 30 21.91 -23.65 32.62
N PRO A 31 22.38 -24.91 32.55
CA PRO A 31 22.50 -25.62 31.27
C PRO A 31 21.19 -25.68 30.47
N VAL A 32 20.04 -25.61 31.14
CA VAL A 32 18.71 -25.58 30.55
C VAL A 32 18.07 -24.21 30.75
N LEU A 33 17.89 -23.47 29.66
CA LEU A 33 17.18 -22.19 29.69
C LEU A 33 15.70 -22.38 29.37
N GLN A 34 14.85 -21.74 30.18
CA GLN A 34 13.41 -21.62 29.94
C GLN A 34 13.15 -20.82 28.66
N TYR A 35 13.85 -19.69 28.47
CA TYR A 35 13.77 -18.97 27.20
C TYR A 35 15.01 -18.11 26.91
N VAL A 36 15.21 -17.85 25.62
CA VAL A 36 16.18 -16.89 25.10
C VAL A 36 15.46 -15.92 24.16
N ALA A 37 15.62 -14.62 24.38
CA ALA A 37 15.01 -13.56 23.58
C ALA A 37 16.05 -12.57 23.05
N PHE A 38 16.01 -12.31 21.75
CA PHE A 38 16.78 -11.27 21.08
C PHE A 38 15.87 -10.34 20.27
N PRO A 39 15.96 -9.00 20.45
CA PRO A 39 15.34 -8.02 19.57
C PRO A 39 16.09 -7.97 18.23
N SER A 40 15.67 -7.07 17.34
CA SER A 40 16.41 -6.78 16.11
C SER A 40 17.76 -6.13 16.45
N VAL A 41 18.78 -6.96 16.64
CA VAL A 41 20.16 -6.59 16.95
C VAL A 41 21.09 -6.95 15.77
N LYS A 42 22.11 -6.13 15.56
CA LYS A 42 23.19 -6.37 14.60
C LYS A 42 24.55 -6.46 15.28
N VAL A 43 25.45 -7.29 14.77
CA VAL A 43 26.86 -7.31 15.19
C VAL A 43 27.70 -6.44 14.25
N GLU A 44 28.41 -5.48 14.82
CA GLU A 44 29.36 -4.64 14.08
C GLU A 44 30.66 -5.41 13.82
N GLU A 45 30.96 -5.64 12.54
CA GLU A 45 32.25 -6.16 12.11
C GLU A 45 33.22 -5.00 11.83
N LYS A 46 34.45 -5.09 12.31
CA LYS A 46 35.52 -4.22 11.82
C LYS A 46 35.84 -4.65 10.39
N VAL A 47 35.77 -3.72 9.45
CA VAL A 47 36.22 -3.94 8.08
C VAL A 47 37.74 -4.05 8.09
N ASP A 48 38.26 -5.28 8.06
CA ASP A 48 39.64 -5.51 7.63
C ASP A 48 39.64 -5.64 6.09
N ASP A 49 40.45 -4.81 5.46
CA ASP A 49 40.48 -4.44 4.02
C ASP A 49 40.91 -5.58 3.07
N THR A 50 40.93 -6.83 3.55
CA THR A 50 41.45 -8.01 2.81
C THR A 50 40.42 -9.12 2.59
N SER A 51 39.16 -8.94 2.99
CA SER A 51 38.10 -9.95 2.84
C SER A 51 36.96 -9.55 1.88
N ILE A 52 37.21 -8.65 0.93
CA ILE A 52 36.27 -8.24 -0.15
C ILE A 52 36.13 -9.36 -1.23
N SER A 53 36.19 -10.63 -0.82
CA SER A 53 36.00 -11.77 -1.71
C SER A 53 34.84 -12.62 -1.22
N ARG A 54 33.73 -12.56 -1.98
CA ARG A 54 32.45 -13.29 -1.84
C ARG A 54 31.40 -12.66 -0.93
N ARG A 55 30.95 -11.44 -1.23
CA ARG A 55 29.57 -11.03 -0.89
C ARG A 55 28.68 -11.33 -2.10
N SER A 56 28.08 -12.52 -2.13
CA SER A 56 27.01 -12.82 -3.08
C SER A 56 25.77 -12.01 -2.71
N LEU A 57 25.19 -11.31 -3.69
CA LEU A 57 23.84 -10.77 -3.60
C LEU A 57 22.88 -11.95 -3.38
N GLY A 58 22.44 -12.18 -2.14
CA GLY A 58 21.49 -13.24 -1.79
C GLY A 58 21.74 -13.96 -0.45
N ALA A 59 22.92 -13.82 0.16
CA ALA A 59 23.21 -14.45 1.45
C ALA A 59 22.69 -13.56 2.60
N GLY A 60 21.57 -13.92 3.23
CA GLY A 60 21.01 -13.19 4.38
C GLY A 60 21.98 -13.02 5.56
N ARG A 61 21.56 -12.30 6.60
CA ARG A 61 22.37 -12.06 7.81
C ARG A 61 22.82 -13.37 8.47
N ARG A 62 23.99 -13.34 9.12
CA ARG A 62 24.54 -14.49 9.87
C ARG A 62 24.95 -14.15 11.29
N ASP A 63 24.84 -12.90 11.71
CA ASP A 63 25.38 -12.40 12.97
C ASP A 63 24.70 -12.98 14.21
N MET A 64 23.43 -13.42 14.13
CA MET A 64 22.78 -14.12 15.24
C MET A 64 23.49 -15.41 15.68
N VAL A 65 24.20 -16.07 14.75
CA VAL A 65 25.02 -17.26 15.05
C VAL A 65 26.05 -16.96 16.14
N GLN A 66 26.57 -15.73 16.24
CA GLN A 66 27.56 -15.35 17.24
C GLN A 66 26.99 -15.37 18.66
N PHE A 67 25.74 -14.93 18.85
CA PHE A 67 25.08 -14.94 20.15
C PHE A 67 24.77 -16.36 20.63
N PHE A 68 24.24 -17.22 19.75
CA PHE A 68 23.97 -18.62 20.08
C PHE A 68 25.26 -19.42 20.29
N ASN A 69 26.32 -19.13 19.55
CA ASN A 69 27.64 -19.70 19.83
C ASN A 69 28.17 -19.28 21.21
N TRP A 70 27.92 -18.04 21.65
CA TRP A 70 28.28 -17.60 23.00
C TRP A 70 27.49 -18.37 24.07
N LEU A 71 26.17 -18.56 23.89
CA LEU A 71 25.36 -19.39 24.80
C LEU A 71 25.91 -20.83 24.90
N ARG A 72 26.21 -21.44 23.75
CA ARG A 72 26.70 -22.83 23.65
C ARG A 72 28.11 -22.99 24.22
N LYS A 73 29.05 -22.19 23.71
CA LYS A 73 30.49 -22.40 23.93
C LYS A 73 30.98 -21.71 25.19
N ASP A 74 30.53 -20.49 25.45
CA ASP A 74 31.05 -19.66 26.53
C ASP A 74 30.22 -19.83 27.80
N LYS A 75 28.89 -19.97 27.66
CA LYS A 75 27.96 -20.14 28.78
C LYS A 75 27.54 -21.58 29.08
N LYS A 76 27.92 -22.53 28.23
CA LYS A 76 27.66 -23.98 28.41
C LYS A 76 26.17 -24.32 28.51
N VAL A 77 25.31 -23.53 27.88
CA VAL A 77 23.88 -23.86 27.71
C VAL A 77 23.77 -25.01 26.70
N THR A 78 23.00 -26.04 27.05
CA THR A 78 22.80 -27.24 26.23
C THR A 78 21.37 -27.39 25.76
N ARG A 79 20.39 -26.85 26.49
CA ARG A 79 18.96 -26.89 26.10
C ARG A 79 18.31 -25.51 26.22
N ILE A 80 17.48 -25.14 25.26
CA ILE A 80 16.66 -23.92 25.32
C ILE A 80 15.22 -24.30 25.01
N MET A 81 14.31 -24.19 25.99
CA MET A 81 12.91 -24.57 25.79
C MET A 81 12.22 -23.65 24.79
N LYS A 82 12.40 -22.32 24.91
CA LYS A 82 11.79 -21.32 24.02
C LYS A 82 12.81 -20.35 23.43
N VAL A 83 12.77 -20.17 22.12
CA VAL A 83 13.60 -19.17 21.42
C VAL A 83 12.73 -18.09 20.79
N ILE A 84 13.05 -16.83 21.07
CA ILE A 84 12.39 -15.65 20.51
C ILE A 84 13.43 -14.78 19.83
N VAL A 85 13.32 -14.58 18.52
CA VAL A 85 14.24 -13.71 17.77
C VAL A 85 13.42 -12.79 16.89
N ASP A 86 13.54 -11.47 17.11
CA ASP A 86 12.97 -10.47 16.21
C ASP A 86 13.84 -10.32 14.95
N ASP A 87 13.55 -11.17 13.97
CA ASP A 87 14.15 -11.16 12.63
C ASP A 87 13.24 -10.54 11.57
N SER A 88 12.38 -9.62 11.99
CA SER A 88 11.37 -8.99 11.11
C SER A 88 11.94 -7.95 10.15
N GLN A 89 13.14 -7.44 10.44
CA GLN A 89 13.81 -6.38 9.66
C GLN A 89 14.66 -6.96 8.52
N GLN A 90 14.65 -6.30 7.36
CA GLN A 90 15.50 -6.68 6.23
C GLN A 90 16.90 -6.03 6.29
N PRO A 91 17.96 -6.73 5.85
CA PRO A 91 17.98 -8.14 5.46
C PRO A 91 17.75 -9.05 6.68
N ALA A 92 16.87 -10.05 6.57
CA ALA A 92 16.68 -11.08 7.60
C ALA A 92 17.85 -12.08 7.63
N HIS A 93 17.90 -12.97 8.63
CA HIS A 93 18.91 -14.03 8.66
C HIS A 93 18.68 -15.06 7.55
N SER A 94 19.78 -15.59 7.01
CA SER A 94 19.71 -16.69 6.05
C SER A 94 19.24 -17.97 6.75
N ASP A 95 18.58 -18.87 6.03
CA ASP A 95 18.09 -20.12 6.60
C ASP A 95 19.22 -20.97 7.19
N GLU A 96 20.38 -20.97 6.55
CA GLU A 96 21.59 -21.63 7.04
C GLU A 96 22.07 -21.06 8.37
N ALA A 97 21.95 -19.73 8.56
CA ALA A 97 22.32 -19.08 9.82
C ALA A 97 21.36 -19.45 10.95
N ILE A 98 20.06 -19.56 10.66
CA ILE A 98 19.05 -19.99 11.64
C ILE A 98 19.33 -21.42 12.09
N ILE A 99 19.56 -22.33 11.12
CA ILE A 99 19.92 -23.73 11.39
C ILE A 99 21.20 -23.82 12.23
N GLU A 100 22.24 -23.05 11.88
CA GLU A 100 23.51 -23.05 12.61
C GLU A 100 23.37 -22.50 14.04
N ALA A 101 22.58 -21.44 14.22
CA ALA A 101 22.33 -20.83 15.52
C ALA A 101 21.64 -21.82 16.48
N LEU A 102 20.61 -22.53 16.01
CA LEU A 102 19.77 -23.38 16.85
C LEU A 102 20.30 -24.81 17.03
N ARG A 103 21.32 -25.19 16.27
CA ARG A 103 21.94 -26.52 16.34
C ARG A 103 22.27 -26.93 17.78
N ASP A 104 21.93 -28.17 18.11
CA ASP A 104 22.20 -28.86 19.39
C ASP A 104 21.47 -28.31 20.62
N PHE A 105 20.61 -27.29 20.52
CA PHE A 105 19.90 -26.72 21.67
C PHE A 105 18.58 -27.40 22.04
N HIS A 106 18.11 -28.39 21.27
CA HIS A 106 16.84 -29.10 21.51
C HIS A 106 15.66 -28.15 21.83
N VAL A 107 15.26 -27.35 20.84
CA VAL A 107 14.25 -26.27 21.00
C VAL A 107 12.83 -26.81 20.85
N GLU A 108 11.98 -26.54 21.84
CA GLU A 108 10.57 -26.96 21.83
C GLU A 108 9.63 -25.87 21.31
N GLU A 109 9.92 -24.60 21.57
CA GLU A 109 9.09 -23.46 21.18
C GLU A 109 9.90 -22.46 20.34
N LEU A 110 9.50 -22.26 19.08
CA LEU A 110 10.26 -21.42 18.14
C LEU A 110 9.47 -20.20 17.67
N HIS A 111 9.93 -19.02 18.07
CA HIS A 111 9.41 -17.71 17.66
C HIS A 111 10.49 -16.93 16.92
N TRP A 112 10.95 -17.47 15.77
CA TRP A 112 11.88 -16.77 14.89
C TRP A 112 11.10 -15.92 13.89
N LEU A 113 11.02 -14.62 14.15
CA LEU A 113 10.11 -13.69 13.47
C LEU A 113 10.60 -13.25 12.08
N LYS A 114 11.17 -14.19 11.30
CA LYS A 114 11.46 -14.02 9.88
C LYS A 114 10.19 -14.26 9.07
N THR A 115 9.85 -13.32 8.20
CA THR A 115 8.69 -13.43 7.31
C THR A 115 8.86 -14.60 6.34
N ASP A 116 7.81 -15.40 6.18
CA ASP A 116 7.74 -16.55 5.28
C ASP A 116 8.85 -17.59 5.50
N LEU A 117 9.17 -17.87 6.77
CA LEU A 117 10.17 -18.87 7.14
C LEU A 117 9.81 -20.26 6.57
N ASP A 118 10.80 -20.89 5.96
CA ASP A 118 10.65 -22.17 5.26
C ASP A 118 10.52 -23.38 6.23
N PRO A 119 9.58 -24.31 6.01
CA PRO A 119 9.40 -25.51 6.84
C PRO A 119 10.62 -26.42 6.95
N ILE A 120 11.41 -26.54 5.87
CA ILE A 120 12.62 -27.37 5.89
C ILE A 120 13.64 -26.76 6.83
N THR A 121 13.77 -25.43 6.82
CA THR A 121 14.61 -24.68 7.75
C THR A 121 14.22 -24.94 9.21
N ILE A 122 12.92 -24.84 9.50
CA ILE A 122 12.37 -25.06 10.85
C ILE A 122 12.67 -26.48 11.34
N ARG A 123 12.34 -27.48 10.51
CA ARG A 123 12.58 -28.91 10.82
C ARG A 123 14.07 -29.23 11.00
N THR A 124 14.93 -28.62 10.19
CA THR A 124 16.38 -28.84 10.26
C THR A 124 17.00 -28.16 11.47
N ALA A 125 16.44 -27.02 11.89
CA ALA A 125 16.88 -26.33 13.10
C ALA A 125 16.53 -27.11 14.37
N SER A 126 15.33 -27.71 14.46
CA SER A 126 14.98 -28.66 15.50
C SER A 126 13.77 -29.54 15.15
N SER A 127 13.85 -30.83 15.44
CA SER A 127 12.75 -31.79 15.29
C SER A 127 11.84 -31.91 16.54
N GLU A 128 12.18 -31.24 17.65
CA GLU A 128 11.43 -31.28 18.92
C GLU A 128 10.37 -30.17 19.03
N ILE A 129 10.16 -29.38 17.98
CA ILE A 129 9.26 -28.22 18.01
C ILE A 129 7.81 -28.67 18.25
N ARG A 130 7.23 -28.21 19.36
CA ARG A 130 5.83 -28.42 19.75
C ARG A 130 4.96 -27.16 19.59
N GLU A 131 5.57 -25.98 19.69
CA GLU A 131 4.94 -24.68 19.51
C GLU A 131 5.75 -23.85 18.51
N LEU A 132 5.08 -23.29 17.50
CA LEU A 132 5.71 -22.52 16.45
C LEU A 132 4.96 -21.21 16.23
N LYS A 133 5.68 -20.09 16.24
CA LYS A 133 5.14 -18.78 15.86
C LYS A 133 5.79 -18.30 14.57
N LEU A 134 5.00 -18.27 13.50
CA LEU A 134 5.42 -17.85 12.17
C LEU A 134 4.89 -16.47 11.82
N ARG A 135 5.66 -15.76 10.99
CA ARG A 135 5.26 -14.50 10.38
C ARG A 135 4.92 -14.75 8.92
N TRP A 136 3.70 -14.45 8.51
CA TRP A 136 3.20 -14.70 7.15
C TRP A 136 3.01 -13.39 6.38
N SER A 137 3.57 -13.30 5.18
CA SER A 137 3.44 -12.11 4.32
C SER A 137 2.06 -11.94 3.68
N GLY A 138 1.21 -12.97 3.70
CA GLY A 138 0.03 -13.07 2.84
C GLY A 138 0.28 -13.91 1.58
N SER A 139 1.51 -14.37 1.34
CA SER A 139 1.86 -15.24 0.20
C SER A 139 1.13 -16.59 0.25
N ASN A 140 0.28 -16.84 -0.76
CA ASN A 140 -0.37 -18.13 -0.95
C ASN A 140 0.63 -19.27 -1.23
N ALA A 141 1.79 -18.96 -1.85
CA ALA A 141 2.83 -19.96 -2.09
C ALA A 141 3.43 -20.46 -0.76
N THR A 142 3.69 -19.54 0.16
CA THR A 142 4.17 -19.85 1.52
C THR A 142 3.13 -20.68 2.28
N LEU A 143 1.86 -20.28 2.24
CA LEU A 143 0.79 -21.02 2.91
C LEU A 143 0.64 -22.45 2.37
N ARG A 144 0.79 -22.64 1.05
CA ARG A 144 0.80 -23.96 0.42
C ARG A 144 2.02 -24.78 0.81
N GLY A 145 3.22 -24.19 0.79
CA GLY A 145 4.45 -24.86 1.24
C GLY A 145 4.40 -25.23 2.72
N TRP A 146 3.72 -24.44 3.56
CA TRP A 146 3.47 -24.81 4.94
C TRP A 146 2.50 -25.98 5.07
N GLY A 147 1.45 -26.01 4.25
CA GLY A 147 0.38 -27.00 4.31
C GLY A 147 0.61 -28.30 3.53
N GLU A 148 1.64 -28.39 2.69
CA GLU A 148 1.93 -29.61 1.93
C GLU A 148 2.42 -30.74 2.85
N PRO A 149 2.25 -32.02 2.45
CA PRO A 149 2.65 -33.16 3.30
C PRO A 149 4.12 -33.13 3.72
N ASP A 150 4.99 -32.55 2.90
CA ASP A 150 6.43 -32.43 3.16
C ASP A 150 6.84 -31.16 3.95
N GLY A 151 5.87 -30.28 4.24
CA GLY A 151 6.01 -29.00 4.95
C GLY A 151 5.92 -29.11 6.47
N LEU A 152 5.10 -28.27 7.10
CA LEU A 152 4.88 -28.28 8.56
C LEU A 152 4.29 -29.61 9.10
N PRO A 153 3.45 -30.36 8.36
CA PRO A 153 2.97 -31.67 8.82
C PRO A 153 4.06 -32.69 9.16
N LYS A 154 5.30 -32.51 8.67
CA LYS A 154 6.45 -33.35 9.07
C LYS A 154 7.00 -33.07 10.47
N LEU A 155 6.56 -32.00 11.12
CA LEU A 155 6.90 -31.73 12.52
C LEU A 155 5.96 -32.54 13.41
N GLU A 156 6.30 -33.80 13.67
CA GLU A 156 5.43 -34.77 14.36
C GLU A 156 4.99 -34.32 15.77
N ASN A 157 5.80 -33.50 16.44
CA ASN A 157 5.52 -32.96 17.77
C ASN A 157 4.72 -31.66 17.75
N LEU A 158 4.51 -31.02 16.59
CA LEU A 158 3.88 -29.72 16.48
C LEU A 158 2.41 -29.79 16.85
N SER A 159 2.07 -29.25 18.01
CA SER A 159 0.70 -29.21 18.54
C SER A 159 0.07 -27.82 18.41
N THR A 160 0.88 -26.77 18.40
CA THR A 160 0.42 -25.37 18.41
C THR A 160 1.15 -24.56 17.34
N LEU A 161 0.38 -23.98 16.42
CA LEU A 161 0.89 -23.11 15.36
C LEU A 161 0.22 -21.73 15.45
N TYR A 162 1.00 -20.71 15.75
CA TYR A 162 0.59 -19.31 15.68
C TYR A 162 1.07 -18.71 14.37
N ILE A 163 0.15 -18.24 13.52
CA ILE A 163 0.49 -17.49 12.32
C ILE A 163 0.16 -16.01 12.56
N GLU A 164 1.20 -15.20 12.68
CA GLU A 164 1.10 -13.74 12.74
C GLU A 164 1.17 -13.19 11.31
N LEU A 165 0.06 -12.67 10.80
CA LEU A 165 0.05 -11.94 9.55
C LEU A 165 0.94 -10.70 9.69
N VAL A 166 2.02 -10.63 8.90
CA VAL A 166 2.94 -9.50 8.90
C VAL A 166 2.20 -8.33 8.32
N HIS A 167 1.83 -7.45 9.22
CA HIS A 167 1.06 -6.31 8.88
C HIS A 167 1.80 -5.00 9.14
N GLU A 168 2.30 -4.34 8.09
CA GLU A 168 2.53 -2.89 8.13
C GLU A 168 1.44 -2.16 7.32
N LEU A 169 0.46 -1.62 8.06
CA LEU A 169 -0.73 -0.82 7.63
C LEU A 169 -2.07 -1.52 7.35
N VAL A 170 -2.53 -2.32 8.32
CA VAL A 170 -3.89 -2.84 8.47
C VAL A 170 -4.14 -2.77 9.95
N SER A 171 -4.31 -1.54 10.37
CA SER A 171 -5.24 -1.23 11.45
C SER A 171 -6.50 -0.55 10.91
N LEU A 172 -6.73 -0.55 9.59
CA LEU A 172 -7.96 0.00 8.98
C LEU A 172 -8.57 -0.82 7.83
N SER A 173 -7.92 -1.88 7.30
CA SER A 173 -8.46 -2.64 6.15
C SER A 173 -9.09 -4.01 6.51
N SER A 174 -8.50 -4.82 7.39
CA SER A 174 -8.99 -6.18 7.70
C SER A 174 -10.19 -6.19 8.66
N THR A 175 -10.26 -5.27 9.62
CA THR A 175 -11.44 -5.13 10.50
C THR A 175 -12.66 -4.62 9.74
N PHE A 176 -12.47 -4.00 8.57
CA PHE A 176 -13.55 -3.44 7.77
C PHE A 176 -14.13 -4.42 6.73
N SER A 177 -13.38 -5.42 6.24
CA SER A 177 -13.80 -6.20 5.05
C SER A 177 -14.36 -7.61 5.35
N GLN A 178 -13.83 -8.34 6.34
CA GLN A 178 -14.24 -9.75 6.56
C GLN A 178 -15.27 -9.93 7.69
N ASN A 179 -15.13 -9.23 8.82
CA ASN A 179 -16.12 -9.33 9.90
C ASN A 179 -17.47 -8.65 9.59
N ARG A 180 -17.55 -7.85 8.51
CA ARG A 180 -18.79 -7.16 8.10
C ARG A 180 -19.66 -7.97 7.15
N LYS A 181 -19.08 -8.78 6.25
CA LYS A 181 -19.89 -9.59 5.33
C LYS A 181 -20.80 -10.54 6.11
N ASP A 182 -20.32 -11.19 7.16
CA ASP A 182 -21.16 -12.21 7.82
C ASP A 182 -22.07 -11.64 8.93
N ARG A 183 -21.66 -10.57 9.61
CA ARG A 183 -22.45 -9.96 10.70
C ARG A 183 -23.49 -8.94 10.23
N TYR A 184 -23.25 -8.25 9.11
CA TYR A 184 -24.20 -7.29 8.51
C TYR A 184 -25.01 -7.84 7.33
N ALA A 185 -24.51 -8.80 6.55
CA ALA A 185 -25.33 -9.41 5.48
C ALA A 185 -26.52 -10.21 6.01
N LYS A 186 -26.46 -10.68 7.28
CA LYS A 186 -27.62 -11.30 7.95
C LYS A 186 -28.70 -10.31 8.38
N LYS A 187 -28.40 -9.00 8.51
CA LYS A 187 -29.36 -7.96 8.94
C LYS A 187 -29.78 -6.97 7.85
N LEU A 188 -29.02 -6.81 6.77
CA LEU A 188 -29.37 -5.92 5.65
C LEU A 188 -29.41 -6.70 4.32
N LYS A 189 -30.57 -7.25 3.98
CA LYS A 189 -30.83 -7.83 2.65
C LYS A 189 -30.86 -6.77 1.52
N GLY A 190 -30.57 -5.49 1.79
CA GLY A 190 -30.52 -4.40 0.82
C GLY A 190 -29.19 -3.63 0.69
N ALA A 191 -28.21 -3.81 1.59
CA ALA A 191 -27.02 -2.93 1.68
C ALA A 191 -25.75 -3.50 1.00
N GLN A 192 -25.91 -4.39 0.02
CA GLN A 192 -24.79 -5.08 -0.62
C GLN A 192 -23.85 -4.12 -1.38
N GLN A 193 -24.39 -3.00 -1.87
CA GLN A 193 -23.62 -1.91 -2.54
C GLN A 193 -22.84 -1.04 -1.54
N LEU A 194 -23.38 -0.78 -0.35
CA LEU A 194 -22.69 -0.05 0.72
C LEU A 194 -21.49 -0.83 1.27
N ALA A 195 -21.59 -2.16 1.34
CA ALA A 195 -20.55 -3.03 1.87
C ALA A 195 -19.38 -3.27 0.89
N SER A 196 -19.51 -2.91 -0.39
CA SER A 196 -18.41 -3.04 -1.36
C SER A 196 -17.32 -1.99 -1.09
N PRO A 197 -16.03 -2.32 -1.28
CA PRO A 197 -14.96 -1.33 -1.19
C PRO A 197 -15.07 -0.29 -2.32
N VAL A 198 -14.51 0.89 -2.11
CA VAL A 198 -14.35 1.89 -3.18
C VAL A 198 -13.23 1.40 -4.11
N THR A 199 -13.54 1.27 -5.40
CA THR A 199 -12.58 0.80 -6.41
C THR A 199 -12.14 1.95 -7.31
N VAL A 200 -10.82 2.09 -7.48
CA VAL A 200 -10.20 3.06 -8.41
C VAL A 200 -9.52 2.29 -9.54
N ALA A 201 -9.91 2.53 -10.79
CA ALA A 201 -9.15 2.09 -11.94
C ALA A 201 -7.93 3.01 -12.11
N LEU A 202 -6.74 2.42 -12.14
CA LEU A 202 -5.51 3.12 -12.52
C LEU A 202 -5.17 2.72 -13.94
N ILE A 203 -5.34 3.67 -14.88
CA ILE A 203 -5.01 3.49 -16.29
C ILE A 203 -3.63 4.10 -16.53
N ASP A 204 -2.60 3.27 -16.63
CA ASP A 204 -1.20 3.72 -16.68
C ASP A 204 -0.29 2.67 -17.34
N ASP A 205 1.02 2.78 -17.17
CA ASP A 205 2.04 1.88 -17.73
C ASP A 205 2.19 0.53 -16.98
N GLY A 206 1.22 0.16 -16.14
CA GLY A 206 1.28 -1.01 -15.25
C GLY A 206 1.76 -0.68 -13.84
N VAL A 207 1.86 -1.70 -12.97
CA VAL A 207 2.27 -1.52 -11.55
C VAL A 207 3.13 -2.70 -11.11
N ASP A 208 4.28 -2.43 -10.50
CA ASP A 208 5.13 -3.47 -9.91
C ASP A 208 4.51 -4.02 -8.62
N LEU A 209 3.86 -5.18 -8.70
CA LEU A 209 3.11 -5.76 -7.58
C LEU A 209 3.97 -6.08 -6.35
N VAL A 210 5.28 -6.27 -6.56
CA VAL A 210 6.25 -6.59 -5.50
C VAL A 210 6.66 -5.36 -4.69
N ASP A 211 6.17 -4.16 -5.04
CA ASP A 211 6.44 -2.97 -4.26
C ASP A 211 5.82 -3.10 -2.85
N PRO A 212 6.61 -2.90 -1.77
CA PRO A 212 6.14 -3.05 -0.39
C PRO A 212 4.93 -2.19 -0.02
N SER A 213 4.61 -1.16 -0.81
CA SER A 213 3.50 -0.26 -0.58
C SER A 213 2.11 -0.85 -0.87
N PHE A 214 2.03 -2.00 -1.56
CA PHE A 214 0.77 -2.49 -2.15
C PHE A 214 0.12 -3.71 -1.47
N GLN A 215 0.67 -4.19 -0.35
CA GLN A 215 0.20 -5.36 0.44
C GLN A 215 -1.34 -5.54 0.41
N ASP A 216 -1.83 -6.62 -0.22
CA ASP A 216 -3.24 -7.07 -0.35
C ASP A 216 -4.27 -6.03 -0.84
N ARG A 217 -3.79 -4.92 -1.43
CA ARG A 217 -4.62 -3.78 -1.82
C ARG A 217 -4.91 -3.71 -3.32
N LEU A 218 -4.26 -4.55 -4.10
CA LEU A 218 -4.49 -4.71 -5.54
C LEU A 218 -5.57 -5.77 -5.74
N TYR A 219 -6.65 -5.38 -6.43
CA TYR A 219 -7.84 -6.23 -6.59
C TYR A 219 -7.64 -7.23 -7.73
N GLU A 220 -7.33 -6.70 -8.92
CA GLU A 220 -7.02 -7.42 -10.15
C GLU A 220 -6.54 -6.40 -11.20
N GLY A 221 -6.27 -6.84 -12.43
CA GLY A 221 -5.92 -5.93 -13.52
C GLY A 221 -6.11 -6.52 -14.91
N LYS A 222 -5.92 -5.67 -15.91
CA LYS A 222 -6.05 -5.97 -17.34
C LYS A 222 -4.88 -5.35 -18.10
N SER A 223 -4.40 -6.05 -19.11
CA SER A 223 -3.37 -5.55 -20.02
C SER A 223 -3.98 -5.33 -21.39
N LEU A 224 -3.79 -4.13 -21.93
CA LEU A 224 -4.14 -3.73 -23.30
C LEU A 224 -2.89 -3.42 -24.13
N SER A 225 -1.72 -3.85 -23.63
CA SER A 225 -0.41 -3.69 -24.27
C SER A 225 0.08 -5.08 -24.68
N PHE A 226 0.38 -5.27 -25.97
CA PHE A 226 0.85 -6.53 -26.52
C PHE A 226 1.73 -6.34 -27.76
N ASP A 227 2.69 -7.25 -27.95
CA ASP A 227 3.46 -7.33 -29.21
C ASP A 227 2.77 -8.31 -30.18
N LEU A 228 2.79 -7.99 -31.47
CA LEU A 228 2.42 -8.94 -32.53
C LEU A 228 3.61 -9.86 -32.80
N ILE A 229 3.43 -11.18 -32.65
CA ILE A 229 4.48 -12.16 -32.95
C ILE A 229 4.21 -12.76 -34.34
N GLY A 230 5.11 -12.47 -35.29
CA GLY A 230 5.12 -13.05 -36.65
C GLY A 230 4.41 -12.19 -37.70
N GLU A 231 5.07 -11.98 -38.86
CA GLU A 231 4.58 -11.10 -39.94
C GLU A 231 3.35 -11.65 -40.69
N ASN A 232 2.94 -12.91 -40.48
CA ASN A 232 2.02 -13.61 -41.39
C ASN A 232 0.68 -14.08 -40.78
N ASP A 233 0.36 -13.81 -39.51
CA ASP A 233 -0.99 -14.07 -38.98
C ASP A 233 -1.36 -13.10 -37.83
N PRO A 234 -2.20 -12.08 -38.09
CA PRO A 234 -2.60 -11.09 -37.08
C PRO A 234 -3.44 -11.66 -35.92
N LYS A 235 -3.85 -12.93 -35.97
CA LYS A 235 -4.83 -13.50 -35.03
C LYS A 235 -4.30 -14.55 -34.07
N THR A 236 -3.05 -15.04 -34.19
CA THR A 236 -2.67 -16.28 -33.48
C THR A 236 -1.47 -16.21 -32.54
N SER A 237 -0.78 -15.08 -32.36
CA SER A 237 0.19 -14.93 -31.26
C SER A 237 0.42 -13.48 -30.83
N GLN A 238 -0.29 -13.05 -29.80
CA GLN A 238 -0.04 -11.78 -29.11
C GLN A 238 0.79 -12.05 -27.84
N ARG A 239 1.93 -11.35 -27.68
CA ARG A 239 2.66 -11.36 -26.41
C ARG A 239 2.10 -10.25 -25.53
N VAL A 240 1.23 -10.60 -24.58
CA VAL A 240 0.64 -9.62 -23.65
C VAL A 240 1.68 -9.19 -22.62
N HIS A 241 1.86 -7.87 -22.47
CA HIS A 241 2.69 -7.28 -21.43
C HIS A 241 1.90 -7.23 -20.12
N SER A 242 2.36 -7.95 -19.09
CA SER A 242 1.62 -8.07 -17.82
C SER A 242 1.41 -6.73 -17.12
N TYR A 243 0.19 -6.51 -16.61
CA TYR A 243 -0.14 -5.32 -15.82
C TYR A 243 0.57 -5.27 -14.46
N HIS A 244 1.15 -6.41 -14.04
CA HIS A 244 1.97 -6.61 -12.84
C HIS A 244 3.38 -6.03 -12.92
N HIS A 245 3.71 -5.40 -14.05
CA HIS A 245 4.99 -4.78 -14.30
C HIS A 245 4.77 -3.39 -14.87
N SER A 246 5.39 -2.38 -14.26
CA SER A 246 5.40 -1.01 -14.75
C SER A 246 6.60 -0.80 -15.67
N GLU A 247 6.37 -0.29 -16.89
CA GLU A 247 7.46 -0.11 -17.86
C GLU A 247 8.44 1.01 -17.47
N GLY A 248 7.91 2.13 -16.97
CA GLY A 248 8.67 3.30 -16.55
C GLY A 248 8.67 3.53 -15.04
N GLY A 249 7.95 2.70 -14.28
CA GLY A 249 7.70 2.91 -12.84
C GLY A 249 6.60 3.94 -12.56
N HIS A 250 6.00 4.56 -13.59
CA HIS A 250 5.08 5.69 -13.42
C HIS A 250 3.80 5.25 -12.71
N GLY A 251 3.13 4.20 -13.20
CA GLY A 251 1.94 3.64 -12.57
C GLY A 251 2.22 3.12 -11.15
N THR A 252 3.42 2.59 -10.87
CA THR A 252 3.86 2.22 -9.51
C THR A 252 3.90 3.44 -8.58
N VAL A 253 4.35 4.61 -9.04
CA VAL A 253 4.28 5.84 -8.23
C VAL A 253 2.84 6.28 -8.03
N MET A 254 2.02 6.30 -9.09
CA MET A 254 0.62 6.74 -9.01
C MET A 254 -0.21 5.87 -8.05
N ALA A 255 -0.07 4.54 -8.14
CA ALA A 255 -0.72 3.60 -7.23
C ALA A 255 -0.35 3.87 -5.76
N ASN A 256 0.92 4.18 -5.49
CA ASN A 256 1.39 4.51 -4.14
C ASN A 256 0.74 5.78 -3.60
N LEU A 257 0.64 6.82 -4.43
CA LEU A 257 0.06 8.09 -4.04
C LEU A 257 -1.46 7.99 -3.80
N ILE A 258 -2.19 7.22 -4.62
CA ILE A 258 -3.60 6.91 -4.36
C ILE A 258 -3.75 6.23 -2.99
N PHE A 259 -2.96 5.19 -2.70
CA PHE A 259 -3.00 4.51 -1.41
C PHE A 259 -2.48 5.35 -0.24
N ARG A 260 -1.59 6.32 -0.49
CA ARG A 260 -1.13 7.25 0.54
C ARG A 260 -2.30 8.06 1.09
N VAL A 261 -3.23 8.47 0.23
CA VAL A 261 -4.42 9.24 0.61
C VAL A 261 -5.55 8.33 1.07
N CYS A 262 -5.88 7.27 0.30
CA CYS A 262 -6.93 6.32 0.65
C CYS A 262 -6.42 4.87 0.73
N PRO A 263 -5.90 4.46 1.90
CA PRO A 263 -5.42 3.08 2.11
C PRO A 263 -6.49 2.00 2.01
N MET A 264 -7.78 2.38 2.10
CA MET A 264 -8.93 1.45 2.06
C MET A 264 -9.47 1.20 0.65
N ALA A 265 -9.02 1.96 -0.34
CA ALA A 265 -9.43 1.76 -1.72
C ALA A 265 -8.89 0.42 -2.25
N LYS A 266 -9.57 -0.10 -3.28
CA LYS A 266 -9.08 -1.21 -4.10
C LYS A 266 -8.67 -0.67 -5.45
N LEU A 267 -7.50 -1.06 -5.96
CA LEU A 267 -7.08 -0.67 -7.31
C LEU A 267 -7.39 -1.76 -8.32
N TYR A 268 -7.96 -1.34 -9.46
CA TYR A 268 -8.05 -2.11 -10.69
C TYR A 268 -7.00 -1.57 -11.67
N ILE A 269 -5.95 -2.34 -11.95
CA ILE A 269 -4.82 -1.87 -12.75
C ILE A 269 -5.09 -2.15 -14.22
N ILE A 270 -5.08 -1.12 -15.07
CA ILE A 270 -5.21 -1.29 -16.52
C ILE A 270 -3.95 -0.77 -17.18
N ARG A 271 -3.10 -1.70 -17.64
CA ARG A 271 -1.90 -1.35 -18.39
C ARG A 271 -2.29 -1.01 -19.83
N ILE A 272 -1.98 0.21 -20.26
CA ILE A 272 -2.19 0.68 -21.63
C ILE A 272 -0.89 0.66 -22.44
N GLU A 273 -1.02 0.75 -23.76
CA GLU A 273 0.12 0.70 -24.67
C GLU A 273 0.89 2.03 -24.64
N THR A 274 2.20 1.93 -24.47
CA THR A 274 3.15 3.03 -24.36
C THR A 274 4.22 2.91 -25.44
N HIS A 275 4.47 3.99 -26.18
CA HIS A 275 5.61 4.09 -27.08
C HIS A 275 6.56 5.18 -26.60
N ARG A 276 7.85 4.84 -26.48
CA ARG A 276 8.87 5.84 -26.21
C ARG A 276 9.17 6.63 -27.48
N ASN A 277 9.11 7.95 -27.40
CA ASN A 277 9.60 8.80 -28.47
C ASN A 277 11.16 8.81 -28.46
N ARG A 278 11.77 9.49 -29.46
CA ARG A 278 13.24 9.59 -29.59
C ARG A 278 13.92 10.26 -28.38
N GLU A 279 13.16 10.99 -27.55
CA GLU A 279 13.61 11.69 -26.35
C GLU A 279 13.38 10.85 -25.07
N GLY A 280 12.87 9.62 -25.20
CA GLY A 280 12.62 8.70 -24.10
C GLY A 280 11.31 8.94 -23.33
N GLN A 281 10.46 9.87 -23.78
CA GLN A 281 9.14 10.11 -23.18
C GLN A 281 8.14 9.06 -23.66
N SER A 282 7.44 8.43 -22.72
CA SER A 282 6.34 7.51 -23.02
C SER A 282 5.12 8.29 -23.51
N ARG A 283 4.64 7.96 -24.72
CA ARG A 283 3.36 8.42 -25.26
C ARG A 283 2.38 7.26 -25.24
N PHE A 284 1.22 7.51 -24.65
CA PHE A 284 0.13 6.54 -24.58
C PHE A 284 -0.63 6.48 -25.91
N VAL A 285 -1.05 5.28 -26.30
CA VAL A 285 -1.84 5.06 -27.52
C VAL A 285 -3.33 5.26 -27.24
N THR A 286 -3.95 6.20 -27.95
CA THR A 286 -5.35 6.64 -27.79
C THR A 286 -6.36 5.49 -27.85
N ARG A 287 -6.17 4.53 -28.78
CA ARG A 287 -7.00 3.32 -28.90
C ARG A 287 -7.05 2.50 -27.60
N SER A 288 -5.87 2.16 -27.06
CA SER A 288 -5.78 1.38 -25.82
C SER A 288 -6.36 2.12 -24.61
N ALA A 289 -6.28 3.46 -24.60
CA ALA A 289 -6.90 4.28 -23.56
C ALA A 289 -8.45 4.25 -23.61
N ALA A 290 -9.05 4.28 -24.80
CA ALA A 290 -10.50 4.18 -24.95
C ALA A 290 -11.01 2.81 -24.45
N GLU A 291 -10.33 1.73 -24.84
CA GLU A 291 -10.60 0.37 -24.35
C GLU A 291 -10.40 0.24 -22.83
N ALA A 292 -9.42 0.94 -22.26
CA ALA A 292 -9.17 0.94 -20.82
C ALA A 292 -10.31 1.59 -20.02
N ILE A 293 -10.82 2.73 -20.49
CA ILE A 293 -11.98 3.38 -19.86
C ILE A 293 -13.19 2.45 -19.91
N ARG A 294 -13.46 1.81 -21.05
CA ARG A 294 -14.57 0.83 -21.17
C ARG A 294 -14.39 -0.37 -20.23
N ALA A 295 -13.18 -0.90 -20.14
CA ALA A 295 -12.88 -1.98 -19.19
C ALA A 295 -13.09 -1.56 -17.73
N ALA A 296 -12.81 -0.31 -17.37
CA ALA A 296 -13.10 0.23 -16.05
C ALA A 296 -14.61 0.34 -15.79
N ILE A 297 -15.40 0.77 -16.79
CA ILE A 297 -16.88 0.80 -16.74
C ILE A 297 -17.44 -0.61 -16.55
N ASP A 298 -16.99 -1.58 -17.36
CA ASP A 298 -17.42 -2.98 -17.26
C ASP A 298 -17.12 -3.57 -15.87
N LYS A 299 -16.00 -3.15 -15.28
CA LYS A 299 -15.61 -3.52 -13.92
C LYS A 299 -16.41 -2.80 -12.83
N LYS A 300 -17.23 -1.81 -13.19
CA LYS A 300 -18.06 -1.00 -12.28
C LYS A 300 -17.22 -0.33 -11.19
N VAL A 301 -16.09 0.24 -11.58
CA VAL A 301 -15.26 1.03 -10.65
C VAL A 301 -15.97 2.32 -10.26
N ASN A 302 -15.55 2.93 -9.15
CA ASN A 302 -16.09 4.22 -8.72
C ASN A 302 -15.33 5.39 -9.34
N ILE A 303 -14.01 5.24 -9.49
CA ILE A 303 -13.12 6.30 -9.94
C ILE A 303 -12.19 5.75 -11.02
N ILE A 304 -11.90 6.55 -12.05
CA ILE A 304 -10.83 6.33 -13.00
C ILE A 304 -9.76 7.42 -12.78
N SER A 305 -8.50 7.01 -12.60
CA SER A 305 -7.33 7.88 -12.51
C SER A 305 -6.49 7.73 -13.78
N MET A 306 -6.32 8.84 -14.52
CA MET A 306 -5.55 8.92 -15.77
C MET A 306 -4.46 9.98 -15.63
N SER A 307 -3.30 9.58 -15.13
CA SER A 307 -2.18 10.48 -14.83
C SER A 307 -1.34 10.84 -16.07
N TRP A 308 -2.01 11.06 -17.21
CA TRP A 308 -1.39 11.33 -18.51
C TRP A 308 -2.32 12.16 -19.39
N THR A 309 -1.75 12.72 -20.47
CA THR A 309 -2.48 13.50 -21.48
C THR A 309 -2.08 13.09 -22.88
N VAL A 310 -3.04 13.11 -23.81
CA VAL A 310 -2.79 12.99 -25.26
C VAL A 310 -3.23 14.29 -25.94
N ALA A 311 -2.31 14.94 -26.66
CA ALA A 311 -2.62 16.14 -27.43
C ALA A 311 -3.53 15.80 -28.61
N MET A 312 -4.54 16.63 -28.86
CA MET A 312 -5.38 16.50 -30.04
C MET A 312 -4.82 17.26 -31.23
N ASP A 313 -4.85 16.63 -32.40
CA ASP A 313 -4.78 17.33 -33.67
C ASP A 313 -6.20 17.75 -34.06
N LEU A 314 -6.56 18.99 -33.73
CA LEU A 314 -7.89 19.54 -33.98
C LEU A 314 -8.18 19.72 -35.48
N ALA A 315 -7.15 19.80 -36.33
CA ALA A 315 -7.33 19.94 -37.76
C ALA A 315 -7.75 18.59 -38.39
N LYS A 316 -7.39 17.47 -37.77
CA LYS A 316 -7.72 16.12 -38.26
C LYS A 316 -7.81 15.11 -37.12
N PRO A 317 -8.89 15.13 -36.31
CA PRO A 317 -9.06 14.19 -35.21
C PRO A 317 -9.17 12.75 -35.75
N SER A 318 -8.31 11.86 -35.27
CA SER A 318 -8.33 10.44 -35.66
C SER A 318 -9.59 9.75 -35.10
N ASP A 319 -9.98 8.62 -35.71
CA ASP A 319 -11.11 7.84 -35.20
C ASP A 319 -10.83 7.33 -33.77
N ASP A 320 -9.58 6.99 -33.43
CA ASP A 320 -9.17 6.66 -32.06
C ASP A 320 -9.38 7.81 -31.06
N MET A 321 -9.21 9.07 -31.49
CA MET A 321 -9.48 10.24 -30.63
C MET A 321 -10.98 10.40 -30.37
N LYS A 322 -11.81 10.24 -31.41
CA LYS A 322 -13.27 10.26 -31.26
C LYS A 322 -13.76 9.10 -30.39
N ASP A 323 -13.13 7.93 -30.53
CA ASP A 323 -13.45 6.75 -29.73
C ASP A 323 -13.10 6.94 -28.25
N LEU A 324 -11.98 7.62 -27.96
CA LEU A 324 -11.61 8.02 -26.61
C LEU A 324 -12.60 9.05 -26.04
N GLN A 325 -13.02 10.05 -26.81
CA GLN A 325 -14.07 11.00 -26.39
C GLN A 325 -15.38 10.27 -26.07
N SER A 326 -15.79 9.32 -26.91
CA SER A 326 -16.98 8.50 -26.66
C SER A 326 -16.83 7.63 -25.41
N ALA A 327 -15.64 7.10 -25.12
CA ALA A 327 -15.39 6.33 -23.91
C ALA A 327 -15.46 7.21 -22.65
N VAL A 328 -14.94 8.44 -22.70
CA VAL A 328 -15.09 9.44 -21.63
C VAL A 328 -16.56 9.76 -21.38
N GLN A 329 -17.35 9.97 -22.44
CA GLN A 329 -18.79 10.18 -22.31
C GLN A 329 -19.48 8.97 -21.67
N ALA A 330 -19.17 7.75 -22.12
CA ALA A 330 -19.75 6.54 -21.56
C ALA A 330 -19.42 6.36 -20.06
N ALA A 331 -18.22 6.76 -19.61
CA ALA A 331 -17.86 6.73 -18.19
C ALA A 331 -18.68 7.73 -17.37
N HIS A 332 -18.94 8.93 -17.92
CA HIS A 332 -19.85 9.89 -17.29
C HIS A 332 -21.26 9.31 -17.16
N ASP A 333 -21.82 8.75 -18.24
CA ASP A 333 -23.16 8.16 -18.26
C ASP A 333 -23.28 6.98 -17.28
N ALA A 334 -22.19 6.24 -17.08
CA ALA A 334 -22.07 5.16 -16.10
C ALA A 334 -21.85 5.64 -14.66
N LYS A 335 -21.83 6.97 -14.41
CA LYS A 335 -21.55 7.59 -13.11
C LYS A 335 -20.19 7.18 -12.52
N VAL A 336 -19.15 7.13 -13.37
CA VAL A 336 -17.77 6.90 -12.95
C VAL A 336 -17.03 8.24 -12.89
N LEU A 337 -16.48 8.57 -11.72
CA LEU A 337 -15.72 9.81 -11.55
C LEU A 337 -14.37 9.70 -12.27
N MET A 338 -14.04 10.68 -13.12
CA MET A 338 -12.79 10.67 -13.90
C MET A 338 -11.87 11.80 -13.44
N PHE A 339 -10.62 11.46 -13.16
CA PHE A 339 -9.55 12.41 -12.85
C PHE A 339 -8.43 12.27 -13.87
N CYS A 340 -7.99 13.40 -14.43
CA CYS A 340 -6.85 13.40 -15.34
C CYS A 340 -5.88 14.54 -15.10
N SER A 341 -4.63 14.34 -15.49
CA SER A 341 -3.60 15.35 -15.36
C SER A 341 -3.77 16.48 -16.37
N SER A 342 -3.36 17.68 -15.99
CA SER A 342 -3.01 18.72 -16.95
C SER A 342 -1.70 18.38 -17.66
N SER A 343 -1.51 18.90 -18.87
CA SER A 343 -0.27 18.77 -19.62
C SER A 343 0.80 19.69 -19.03
N ASP A 344 1.94 19.13 -18.63
CA ASP A 344 3.02 19.91 -18.01
C ASP A 344 4.43 19.55 -18.47
N GLY A 345 4.55 18.99 -19.67
CA GLY A 345 5.82 18.73 -20.35
C GLY A 345 6.48 19.96 -20.99
N GLY A 346 6.34 21.14 -20.38
CA GLY A 346 6.99 22.39 -20.84
C GLY A 346 6.21 23.23 -21.86
N GLN A 347 5.14 22.68 -22.47
CA GLN A 347 4.16 23.45 -23.23
C GLN A 347 2.75 22.99 -22.85
N PHE A 348 2.00 23.86 -22.18
CA PHE A 348 0.60 23.60 -21.88
C PHE A 348 -0.21 23.53 -23.18
N VAL A 349 -0.97 22.45 -23.33
CA VAL A 349 -1.91 22.26 -24.43
C VAL A 349 -3.31 22.21 -23.82
N GLU A 350 -4.17 23.14 -24.24
CA GLU A 350 -5.52 23.23 -23.69
C GLU A 350 -6.39 22.04 -24.13
N GLU A 351 -6.27 21.66 -25.40
CA GLU A 351 -7.05 20.58 -26.03
C GLU A 351 -6.32 19.23 -25.91
N THR A 352 -6.32 18.69 -24.70
CA THR A 352 -5.79 17.37 -24.39
C THR A 352 -6.87 16.42 -23.92
N LEU A 353 -6.82 15.17 -24.41
CA LEU A 353 -7.64 14.08 -23.87
C LEU A 353 -6.94 13.46 -22.65
N PRO A 354 -7.70 13.00 -21.65
CA PRO A 354 -9.16 12.87 -21.64
C PRO A 354 -9.92 14.16 -21.22
N ALA A 355 -9.26 15.19 -20.68
CA ALA A 355 -9.91 16.38 -20.12
C ALA A 355 -10.93 17.06 -21.05
N SER A 356 -10.57 17.23 -22.32
CA SER A 356 -11.42 17.88 -23.32
C SER A 356 -12.48 16.96 -23.93
N GLY A 357 -12.47 15.66 -23.61
CA GLY A 357 -13.49 14.72 -24.09
C GLY A 357 -14.85 14.96 -23.45
N ASN A 358 -14.86 15.45 -22.20
CA ASN A 358 -16.04 16.01 -21.55
C ASN A 358 -15.61 16.95 -20.42
N ARG A 359 -15.39 18.24 -20.75
CA ARG A 359 -14.81 19.23 -19.82
C ARG A 359 -15.61 19.43 -18.54
N ASP A 360 -16.93 19.25 -18.61
CA ASP A 360 -17.80 19.49 -17.47
C ASP A 360 -17.87 18.30 -16.51
N HIS A 361 -17.32 17.15 -16.91
CA HIS A 361 -17.46 15.86 -16.22
C HIS A 361 -16.16 15.08 -15.99
N VAL A 362 -15.01 15.67 -16.34
CA VAL A 362 -13.67 15.15 -16.04
C VAL A 362 -12.91 16.17 -15.22
N PHE A 363 -12.45 15.78 -14.03
CA PHE A 363 -11.63 16.65 -13.19
C PHE A 363 -10.21 16.78 -13.77
N ARG A 364 -9.87 17.96 -14.28
CA ARG A 364 -8.52 18.29 -14.76
C ARG A 364 -7.68 18.84 -13.60
N ILE A 365 -6.64 18.11 -13.24
CA ILE A 365 -5.82 18.36 -12.06
C ILE A 365 -4.43 18.88 -12.44
N GLY A 366 -4.01 19.99 -11.84
CA GLY A 366 -2.65 20.52 -11.97
C GLY A 366 -1.79 20.31 -10.72
N ALA A 367 -0.47 20.32 -10.92
CA ALA A 367 0.49 20.30 -9.82
C ALA A 367 0.64 21.66 -9.14
N ALA A 368 0.92 21.61 -7.84
CA ALA A 368 1.34 22.74 -7.04
C ALA A 368 2.40 22.32 -6.01
N SER A 369 3.16 23.28 -5.54
CA SER A 369 4.03 23.14 -4.37
C SER A 369 3.21 22.97 -3.08
N ALA A 370 3.86 22.53 -2.00
CA ALA A 370 3.19 22.27 -0.71
C ALA A 370 2.55 23.52 -0.07
N ASP A 371 3.01 24.71 -0.45
CA ASP A 371 2.46 26.01 -0.05
C ASP A 371 1.23 26.45 -0.89
N GLY A 372 0.88 25.68 -1.92
CA GLY A 372 -0.20 25.99 -2.84
C GLY A 372 0.19 26.86 -4.02
N THR A 373 1.49 27.12 -4.23
CA THR A 373 1.99 27.80 -5.42
C THR A 373 1.82 26.89 -6.65
N PRO A 374 1.05 27.30 -7.69
CA PRO A 374 0.87 26.49 -8.89
C PRO A 374 2.21 26.18 -9.56
N PHE A 375 2.38 24.94 -10.02
CA PHE A 375 3.54 24.57 -10.82
C PHE A 375 3.45 25.25 -12.17
N SER A 376 4.51 25.95 -12.59
CA SER A 376 4.49 26.80 -13.79
C SER A 376 4.16 26.04 -15.07
N TRP A 377 4.40 24.72 -15.10
CA TRP A 377 4.10 23.89 -16.26
C TRP A 377 2.70 23.26 -16.20
N ALA A 378 2.00 23.27 -15.06
CA ALA A 378 0.65 22.70 -14.94
C ALA A 378 -0.42 23.42 -15.80
N GLY A 379 -0.06 24.57 -16.37
CA GLY A 379 -0.94 25.39 -17.17
C GLY A 379 -1.69 26.44 -16.36
N PRO A 380 -2.54 27.23 -17.03
CA PRO A 380 -3.30 28.29 -16.37
C PRO A 380 -4.33 27.71 -15.39
N VAL A 381 -4.35 28.22 -14.16
CA VAL A 381 -5.19 27.73 -13.06
C VAL A 381 -6.69 27.83 -13.40
N GLU A 382 -7.10 28.83 -14.17
CA GLU A 382 -8.47 29.01 -14.62
C GLU A 382 -8.98 27.84 -15.47
N LYS A 383 -8.08 27.12 -16.16
CA LYS A 383 -8.40 25.94 -16.99
C LYS A 383 -8.39 24.62 -16.22
N LEU A 384 -8.06 24.64 -14.92
CA LEU A 384 -8.00 23.47 -14.05
C LEU A 384 -9.21 23.43 -13.12
N ASP A 385 -9.64 22.25 -12.70
CA ASP A 385 -10.63 22.14 -11.62
C ASP A 385 -10.00 22.38 -10.27
N TYR A 386 -8.84 21.74 -10.05
CA TYR A 386 -8.09 21.80 -8.80
C TYR A 386 -6.60 21.73 -9.04
N ILE A 387 -5.84 22.28 -8.09
CA ILE A 387 -4.42 21.98 -7.94
C ILE A 387 -4.16 21.29 -6.59
N LEU A 388 -3.25 20.32 -6.61
CA LEU A 388 -2.85 19.54 -5.44
C LEU A 388 -1.31 19.45 -5.36
N PRO A 389 -0.74 19.02 -4.23
CA PRO A 389 0.68 18.72 -4.14
C PRO A 389 1.15 17.85 -5.32
N GLY A 390 2.04 18.39 -6.12
CA GLY A 390 2.60 17.72 -7.30
C GLY A 390 4.02 18.13 -7.59
N VAL A 391 4.66 18.93 -6.70
CA VAL A 391 6.06 19.31 -6.78
C VAL A 391 6.80 18.70 -5.59
N ASP A 392 7.90 18.01 -5.88
CA ASP A 392 8.78 17.35 -4.92
C ASP A 392 8.05 16.37 -3.97
N VAL A 393 7.11 15.61 -4.51
CA VAL A 393 6.32 14.66 -3.73
C VAL A 393 7.07 13.33 -3.62
N VAL A 394 7.36 12.93 -2.38
CA VAL A 394 8.07 11.69 -2.11
C VAL A 394 7.09 10.52 -2.02
N LYS A 395 7.39 9.39 -2.66
CA LYS A 395 6.67 8.12 -2.51
C LYS A 395 6.62 7.65 -1.05
N ARG A 396 5.48 7.16 -0.58
CA ARG A 396 5.37 6.58 0.78
C ARG A 396 6.13 5.25 0.84
N ARG A 397 7.10 5.11 1.75
CA ARG A 397 7.74 3.83 2.09
C ARG A 397 7.09 3.23 3.35
N PRO A 398 6.82 1.91 3.41
CA PRO A 398 6.44 1.26 4.66
C PRO A 398 7.48 1.53 5.78
N GLY A 399 7.04 1.52 7.04
CA GLY A 399 7.89 1.81 8.21
C GLY A 399 8.19 3.28 8.54
N HIS A 400 7.85 4.27 7.70
CA HIS A 400 8.19 5.68 7.94
C HIS A 400 7.05 6.46 8.63
N GLY A 401 6.94 6.29 9.95
CA GLY A 401 6.09 7.13 10.81
C GLY A 401 6.65 8.54 11.01
N ARG A 402 5.77 9.48 11.38
CA ARG A 402 6.02 10.94 11.58
C ARG A 402 7.18 11.34 12.52
N GLY A 403 7.89 10.40 13.15
CA GLY A 403 8.87 10.66 14.23
C GLY A 403 10.34 10.38 13.91
N ARG A 404 10.70 9.94 12.69
CA ARG A 404 12.10 9.60 12.35
C ARG A 404 12.66 10.48 11.23
N LEU A 405 12.41 11.78 11.31
CA LEU A 405 13.13 12.81 10.53
C LEU A 405 14.34 13.26 11.35
N LEU A 406 15.37 12.42 11.45
CA LEU A 406 16.66 12.85 11.96
C LEU A 406 17.76 12.38 11.01
N LYS A 407 18.11 13.31 10.11
CA LYS A 407 19.42 13.54 9.50
C LYS A 407 20.11 12.50 8.63
N GLU A 408 19.72 11.23 8.61
CA GLU A 408 20.41 10.24 7.77
C GLU A 408 19.48 9.73 6.65
N LYS A 409 19.84 10.04 5.39
CA LYS A 409 19.17 9.76 4.10
C LYS A 409 18.20 10.81 3.51
N MET A 410 18.50 12.10 3.62
CA MET A 410 17.85 13.11 2.75
C MET A 410 18.33 13.05 1.28
N GLU A 411 19.52 12.50 1.00
CA GLU A 411 20.09 12.45 -0.36
C GLU A 411 19.58 11.29 -1.24
N GLU A 412 18.82 10.32 -0.69
CA GLU A 412 18.33 9.13 -1.42
C GLU A 412 16.80 9.09 -1.64
N MET A 413 16.06 10.14 -1.27
CA MET A 413 14.62 10.21 -1.51
C MET A 413 14.34 10.87 -2.87
N LYS A 414 14.21 10.04 -3.91
CA LYS A 414 13.70 10.48 -5.21
C LYS A 414 12.28 11.04 -5.02
N SER A 415 12.12 12.34 -5.30
CA SER A 415 10.83 13.00 -5.38
C SER A 415 10.30 12.94 -6.81
N ASP A 416 8.98 12.91 -6.93
CA ASP A 416 8.27 12.96 -8.21
C ASP A 416 7.56 14.31 -8.33
N THR A 417 7.69 14.94 -9.50
CA THR A 417 7.08 16.23 -9.83
C THR A 417 6.27 16.11 -11.10
N GLY A 418 5.02 16.57 -11.07
CA GLY A 418 4.11 16.62 -12.20
C GLY A 418 2.64 16.59 -11.80
N SER A 419 1.79 16.93 -12.75
CA SER A 419 0.33 16.94 -12.64
C SER A 419 -0.20 15.52 -12.57
N SER A 420 0.56 14.54 -13.04
CA SER A 420 0.36 13.10 -12.80
C SER A 420 0.30 12.77 -11.31
N VAL A 421 1.27 13.26 -10.54
CA VAL A 421 1.36 13.10 -9.07
C VAL A 421 0.14 13.72 -8.39
N ALA A 422 -0.20 14.96 -8.74
CA ALA A 422 -1.35 15.67 -8.21
C ALA A 422 -2.68 14.93 -8.52
N THR A 423 -2.80 14.37 -9.73
CA THR A 423 -3.97 13.58 -10.16
C THR A 423 -4.16 12.33 -9.31
N ALA A 424 -3.09 11.59 -9.05
CA ALA A 424 -3.14 10.40 -8.20
C ALA A 424 -3.57 10.74 -6.76
N LEU A 425 -3.09 11.85 -6.21
CA LEU A 425 -3.55 12.34 -4.90
C LEU A 425 -5.02 12.76 -4.93
N ALA A 426 -5.48 13.41 -6.01
CA ALA A 426 -6.87 13.83 -6.16
C ALA A 426 -7.84 12.64 -6.24
N ALA A 427 -7.49 11.63 -7.05
CA ALA A 427 -8.24 10.38 -7.13
C ALA A 427 -8.28 9.66 -5.76
N GLY A 428 -7.15 9.64 -5.05
CA GLY A 428 -7.09 9.13 -3.67
C GLY A 428 -7.95 9.92 -2.69
N LEU A 429 -8.01 11.25 -2.82
CA LEU A 429 -8.85 12.10 -1.98
C LEU A 429 -10.34 11.85 -2.22
N ALA A 430 -10.76 11.78 -3.49
CA ALA A 430 -12.14 11.43 -3.85
C ALA A 430 -12.53 10.05 -3.32
N ALA A 431 -11.61 9.07 -3.41
CA ALA A 431 -11.82 7.73 -2.85
C ALA A 431 -11.98 7.76 -1.32
N MET A 432 -11.22 8.60 -0.62
CA MET A 432 -11.35 8.80 0.82
C MET A 432 -12.71 9.42 1.17
N VAL A 433 -13.13 10.47 0.45
CA VAL A 433 -14.43 11.12 0.65
C VAL A 433 -15.55 10.09 0.47
N LEU A 434 -15.57 9.33 -0.63
CA LEU A 434 -16.53 8.26 -0.86
C LEU A 434 -16.52 7.22 0.27
N THR A 435 -15.33 6.81 0.71
CA THR A 435 -15.19 5.81 1.79
C THR A 435 -15.80 6.33 3.10
N CYS A 436 -15.55 7.59 3.47
CA CYS A 436 -16.15 8.24 4.63
C CYS A 436 -17.68 8.29 4.55
N VAL A 437 -18.23 8.69 3.40
CA VAL A 437 -19.69 8.78 3.21
C VAL A 437 -20.34 7.40 3.22
N LYS A 438 -19.72 6.38 2.60
CA LYS A 438 -20.17 4.98 2.70
C LYS A 438 -20.18 4.48 4.15
N MET A 439 -19.14 4.79 4.93
CA MET A 439 -19.08 4.43 6.34
C MET A 439 -20.19 5.10 7.16
N ALA A 440 -20.47 6.38 6.92
CA ALA A 440 -21.56 7.09 7.58
C ALA A 440 -22.94 6.54 7.20
N ALA A 441 -23.14 6.17 5.94
CA ALA A 441 -24.36 5.53 5.47
C ALA A 441 -24.57 4.14 6.08
N MET A 442 -23.51 3.32 6.16
CA MET A 442 -23.56 2.03 6.85
C MET A 442 -23.90 2.17 8.34
N HIS A 443 -23.34 3.18 9.01
CA HIS A 443 -23.62 3.48 10.41
C HIS A 443 -25.10 3.85 10.60
N THR A 444 -25.61 4.77 9.79
CA THR A 444 -27.02 5.18 9.77
C THR A 444 -27.95 3.99 9.55
N ALA A 445 -27.64 3.13 8.56
CA ALA A 445 -28.44 1.95 8.22
C ALA A 445 -28.42 0.87 9.33
N SER A 446 -27.41 0.86 10.20
CA SER A 446 -27.30 -0.10 11.30
C SER A 446 -28.19 0.22 12.51
N ALA A 447 -28.61 1.49 12.66
CA ALA A 447 -29.50 1.95 13.72
C ALA A 447 -30.48 3.05 13.23
N PRO A 448 -31.45 2.70 12.35
CA PRO A 448 -32.32 3.69 11.68
C PRO A 448 -33.18 4.53 12.64
N GLU A 449 -33.62 3.93 13.75
CA GLU A 449 -34.43 4.59 14.79
C GLU A 449 -33.67 5.71 15.50
N GLN A 450 -32.33 5.60 15.58
CA GLN A 450 -31.45 6.56 16.27
C GLN A 450 -30.94 7.66 15.32
N HIS A 451 -30.92 7.41 14.01
CA HIS A 451 -30.30 8.31 13.02
C HIS A 451 -31.28 8.76 11.91
N LYS A 452 -32.45 9.28 12.30
CA LYS A 452 -33.50 9.73 11.35
C LYS A 452 -33.06 10.83 10.35
N LEU A 453 -31.95 11.54 10.61
CA LEU A 453 -31.36 12.59 9.76
C LEU A 453 -29.92 12.24 9.31
N GLY A 454 -29.60 10.95 9.24
CA GLY A 454 -28.26 10.46 8.89
C GLY A 454 -27.97 10.41 7.38
N VAL A 455 -26.76 9.98 7.03
CA VAL A 455 -26.32 9.82 5.64
C VAL A 455 -27.02 8.60 5.04
N THR A 456 -27.58 8.73 3.83
CA THR A 456 -28.32 7.65 3.17
C THR A 456 -27.51 6.97 2.07
N GLU A 457 -27.97 5.80 1.60
CA GLU A 457 -27.39 5.13 0.43
C GLU A 457 -27.56 5.95 -0.86
N ASP A 458 -28.68 6.65 -1.01
CA ASP A 458 -28.92 7.56 -2.12
C ASP A 458 -27.88 8.70 -2.16
N MET A 459 -27.51 9.25 -1.00
CA MET A 459 -26.44 10.26 -0.94
C MET A 459 -25.09 9.71 -1.40
N VAL A 460 -24.80 8.42 -1.14
CA VAL A 460 -23.59 7.75 -1.66
C VAL A 460 -23.65 7.63 -3.17
N GLN A 461 -24.80 7.28 -3.74
CA GLN A 461 -24.99 7.14 -5.18
C GLN A 461 -24.90 8.49 -5.89
N GLN A 462 -25.55 9.53 -5.36
CA GLN A 462 -25.45 10.89 -5.88
C GLN A 462 -24.02 11.42 -5.85
N LEU A 463 -23.22 11.07 -4.83
CA LEU A 463 -21.82 11.49 -4.73
C LEU A 463 -20.91 10.92 -5.85
N GLN A 464 -21.36 9.90 -6.58
CA GLN A 464 -20.69 9.42 -7.81
C GLN A 464 -20.91 10.34 -9.02
N GLU A 465 -21.81 11.31 -8.93
CA GLU A 465 -22.00 12.32 -9.98
C GLU A 465 -20.93 13.40 -9.85
N HIS A 466 -20.35 13.80 -10.99
CA HIS A 466 -19.26 14.78 -11.04
C HIS A 466 -19.58 16.05 -10.25
N VAL A 467 -20.76 16.65 -10.49
CA VAL A 467 -21.19 17.91 -9.84
C VAL A 467 -21.28 17.76 -8.32
N LYS A 468 -21.73 16.59 -7.83
CA LYS A 468 -21.87 16.33 -6.40
C LYS A 468 -20.52 16.07 -5.74
N MET A 469 -19.64 15.31 -6.38
CA MET A 469 -18.25 15.15 -5.91
C MET A 469 -17.52 16.50 -5.91
N LYS A 470 -17.69 17.30 -6.96
CA LYS A 470 -17.12 18.66 -7.05
C LYS A 470 -17.58 19.52 -5.87
N ALA A 471 -18.88 19.53 -5.58
CA ALA A 471 -19.42 20.23 -4.42
C ALA A 471 -18.83 19.75 -3.09
N ALA A 472 -18.59 18.45 -2.93
CA ALA A 472 -17.95 17.88 -1.73
C ALA A 472 -16.47 18.31 -1.61
N LEU A 473 -15.73 18.34 -2.72
CA LEU A 473 -14.34 18.79 -2.76
C LEU A 473 -14.22 20.30 -2.53
N ASP A 474 -15.11 21.12 -3.10
CA ASP A 474 -15.14 22.58 -2.88
C ASP A 474 -15.33 22.92 -1.39
N ASN A 475 -15.96 22.02 -0.61
CA ASN A 475 -16.15 22.18 0.83
C ASN A 475 -14.91 21.85 1.68
N LEU A 476 -13.82 21.36 1.09
CA LEU A 476 -12.54 21.01 1.75
C LEU A 476 -11.56 22.18 1.92
N ASP A 477 -12.05 23.43 1.86
CA ASP A 477 -11.25 24.65 1.93
C ASP A 477 -10.40 24.87 0.67
N LEU A 478 -11.06 25.43 -0.35
CA LEU A 478 -10.49 25.74 -1.65
C LEU A 478 -9.91 27.15 -1.65
N THR A 479 -8.63 27.29 -1.96
CA THR A 479 -8.02 28.63 -2.12
C THR A 479 -8.52 29.34 -3.37
N PRO A 480 -8.34 30.67 -3.48
CA PRO A 480 -8.58 31.38 -4.74
C PRO A 480 -7.83 30.79 -5.95
N ASN A 481 -6.67 30.16 -5.71
CA ASN A 481 -5.88 29.49 -6.75
C ASN A 481 -6.31 28.04 -6.99
N LYS A 482 -7.51 27.64 -6.54
CA LYS A 482 -8.05 26.29 -6.65
C LYS A 482 -7.22 25.18 -5.97
N TYR A 483 -6.41 25.55 -4.98
CA TYR A 483 -5.65 24.58 -4.19
C TYR A 483 -6.51 23.99 -3.08
N LEU A 484 -6.58 22.66 -2.99
CA LEU A 484 -7.38 21.96 -1.97
C LEU A 484 -6.62 21.82 -0.64
N GLN A 485 -6.97 22.65 0.36
CA GLN A 485 -6.32 22.66 1.68
C GLN A 485 -6.96 21.70 2.68
N VAL A 486 -6.83 20.40 2.39
CA VAL A 486 -7.45 19.32 3.18
C VAL A 486 -7.13 19.40 4.68
N TRP A 487 -5.92 19.86 5.05
CA TRP A 487 -5.47 19.87 6.45
C TRP A 487 -6.13 20.95 7.31
N PHE A 488 -6.60 22.08 6.78
CA PHE A 488 -7.24 23.12 7.61
C PHE A 488 -8.66 22.71 8.01
N LYS A 489 -9.46 22.24 7.04
CA LYS A 489 -10.83 21.75 7.30
C LYS A 489 -10.86 20.47 8.13
N LEU A 490 -9.91 19.56 7.94
CA LEU A 490 -9.87 18.28 8.65
C LEU A 490 -8.94 18.30 9.88
N ASN A 491 -8.34 19.45 10.24
CA ASN A 491 -7.50 19.52 11.45
C ASN A 491 -8.33 19.23 12.70
N THR A 492 -7.99 18.13 13.36
CA THR A 492 -8.65 17.67 14.58
C THR A 492 -8.10 18.35 15.83
N SER A 493 -7.22 19.34 15.71
CA SER A 493 -6.79 20.17 16.85
C SER A 493 -7.95 20.93 17.51
N GLN A 494 -9.11 21.07 16.85
CA GLN A 494 -10.35 21.55 17.47
C GLN A 494 -11.26 20.44 18.07
N ILE A 495 -10.93 19.16 17.89
CA ILE A 495 -11.59 18.01 18.56
C ILE A 495 -10.94 17.74 19.93
N SER A 496 -10.08 18.65 20.40
CA SER A 496 -9.20 18.50 21.57
C SER A 496 -9.86 18.79 22.93
N ARG A 497 -10.98 18.10 23.22
CA ARG A 497 -11.46 17.91 24.61
C ARG A 497 -11.92 16.48 24.92
N GLY A 498 -11.48 15.48 24.15
CA GLY A 498 -11.90 14.08 24.33
C GLY A 498 -10.84 13.02 24.00
N VAL A 499 -11.22 11.75 24.16
CA VAL A 499 -10.41 10.55 23.85
C VAL A 499 -9.87 10.62 22.42
N ARG A 500 -8.58 10.30 22.23
CA ARG A 500 -7.94 10.29 20.90
C ARG A 500 -8.73 9.36 19.98
N PHE A 501 -8.90 9.75 18.71
CA PHE A 501 -9.65 8.94 17.74
C PHE A 501 -9.12 7.50 17.64
N SER A 502 -7.82 7.27 17.84
CA SER A 502 -7.23 5.92 17.90
C SER A 502 -7.79 5.05 19.02
N ASP A 503 -8.10 5.67 20.15
CA ASP A 503 -8.40 5.02 21.43
C ASP A 503 -9.93 4.87 21.64
N SER A 504 -10.74 5.51 20.78
CA SER A 504 -12.20 5.39 20.73
C SER A 504 -12.68 3.99 20.32
N GLY A 505 -13.82 3.58 20.87
CA GLY A 505 -14.54 2.38 20.43
C GLY A 505 -15.05 2.50 18.99
N GLU A 506 -15.36 1.37 18.34
CA GLU A 506 -15.76 1.35 16.92
C GLU A 506 -17.01 2.21 16.63
N SER A 507 -18.03 2.11 17.48
CA SER A 507 -19.25 2.92 17.35
C SER A 507 -18.97 4.42 17.47
N GLU A 508 -18.07 4.82 18.37
CA GLU A 508 -17.70 6.23 18.54
C GLU A 508 -16.89 6.75 17.35
N LYS A 509 -16.02 5.91 16.76
CA LYS A 509 -15.28 6.24 15.54
C LYS A 509 -16.23 6.48 14.36
N LEU A 510 -17.23 5.61 14.17
CA LEU A 510 -18.23 5.75 13.12
C LEU A 510 -19.13 6.97 13.33
N GLU A 511 -19.50 7.26 14.58
CA GLU A 511 -20.26 8.47 14.92
C GLU A 511 -19.46 9.74 14.60
N ARG A 512 -18.17 9.79 14.94
CA ARG A 512 -17.28 10.91 14.59
C ARG A 512 -17.13 11.08 13.08
N ILE A 513 -16.99 9.99 12.32
CA ILE A 513 -16.94 10.02 10.85
C ILE A 513 -18.26 10.55 10.28
N SER A 514 -19.40 10.07 10.79
CA SER A 514 -20.73 10.49 10.35
C SER A 514 -20.95 11.98 10.59
N ASN A 515 -20.60 12.46 11.79
CA ASN A 515 -20.66 13.88 12.12
C ASN A 515 -19.71 14.71 11.25
N MET A 516 -18.50 14.23 10.96
CA MET A 516 -17.58 14.91 10.05
C MET A 516 -18.18 15.03 8.64
N VAL A 517 -18.75 13.94 8.09
CA VAL A 517 -19.38 13.93 6.76
C VAL A 517 -20.49 14.98 6.66
N LEU A 518 -21.35 15.05 7.68
CA LEU A 518 -22.46 16.00 7.75
C LEU A 518 -21.98 17.44 7.95
N THR A 519 -21.14 17.69 8.96
CA THR A 519 -20.71 19.04 9.35
C THR A 519 -19.69 19.68 8.42
N LYS A 520 -18.82 18.87 7.79
CA LYS A 520 -17.84 19.37 6.80
C LYS A 520 -18.46 19.50 5.40
N GLY A 521 -19.71 19.10 5.23
CA GLY A 521 -20.48 19.35 4.02
C GLY A 521 -20.17 18.41 2.87
N PHE A 522 -19.68 17.20 3.12
CA PHE A 522 -19.47 16.23 2.04
C PHE A 522 -20.79 15.83 1.37
N VAL A 523 -21.90 15.97 2.09
CA VAL A 523 -23.25 15.67 1.60
C VAL A 523 -24.22 16.85 1.70
N SER A 524 -23.76 18.05 2.10
CA SER A 524 -24.65 19.19 2.42
C SER A 524 -25.38 19.81 1.21
N LYS A 525 -25.02 19.44 -0.02
CA LYS A 525 -25.68 19.85 -1.29
C LYS A 525 -26.29 18.67 -2.05
N ILE A 526 -26.50 17.54 -1.36
CA ILE A 526 -27.02 16.29 -1.94
C ILE A 526 -28.54 16.13 -1.66
N THR A 527 -29.12 17.00 -0.84
CA THR A 527 -30.58 17.15 -0.64
C THR A 527 -31.15 18.27 -1.45
#